data_AF-F0Q084-F1
#
_entry.id   AF-F0Q084-F1
#
_cell.length_a   1.000
_cell.length_b   1.000
_cell.length_c   1.000
_cell.angle_alpha   90.00
_cell.angle_beta   90.00
_cell.angle_gamma   90.00
#
_symmetry.space_group_name_H-M   'P 1'
#
loop_
_entity.id
_entity.type
_entity.pdbx_description
1 polymer ?
#
loop_
_entity_poly.entity_id
_entity_poly.type
_entity_poly.pdbx_seq_one_letter_code
_entity_poly.pdbx_strand_id
1 'polypeptide(L)'
;MMKARRKNDTGISMTHPASASAFHTPAGRSVALALLLMAATGTAPASASTLECPATVRLDAPKASASGVPAGTEIVLDASPLRLTGYNFFDGPPAQGAALVPTSDKPAKGAKGGKGESTATWVFEGDYPQGKFASCDYAGGTVRLVQRMDDAAKRCVAMSRTAGNPSVLQVRFRCE
;
A
#
# COMPACT_ATOMS: atom_id res chain seq x y z
N MET A 1 33.35 -11.84 -19.07
CA MET A 1 34.37 -11.96 -18.00
C MET A 1 34.76 -10.54 -17.55
N MET A 2 34.20 -10.05 -16.45
CA MET A 2 34.54 -8.75 -15.87
C MET A 2 34.95 -8.95 -14.42
N LYS A 3 36.10 -8.34 -14.09
CA LYS A 3 36.95 -8.60 -12.94
C LYS A 3 36.46 -7.79 -11.74
N ALA A 4 36.17 -8.46 -10.63
CA ALA A 4 35.99 -7.84 -9.32
C ALA A 4 37.31 -7.21 -8.84
N ARG A 5 37.24 -6.03 -8.23
CA ARG A 5 38.25 -5.56 -7.26
C ARG A 5 37.56 -5.13 -5.97
N ARG A 6 38.09 -5.67 -4.88
CA ARG A 6 37.76 -5.43 -3.48
C ARG A 6 38.70 -4.36 -2.90
N LYS A 7 38.16 -3.62 -1.92
CA LYS A 7 38.76 -3.25 -0.61
C LYS A 7 39.88 -2.18 -0.55
N ASN A 8 39.63 -1.16 0.29
CA ASN A 8 40.58 -0.59 1.27
C ASN A 8 39.75 0.29 2.25
N ASP A 9 39.63 -0.06 3.52
CA ASP A 9 40.56 0.10 4.65
C ASP A 9 40.54 1.50 5.29
N THR A 10 39.85 1.55 6.44
CA THR A 10 40.35 1.95 7.77
C THR A 10 41.04 3.30 7.94
N GLY A 11 40.41 4.18 8.71
CA GLY A 11 41.00 5.40 9.25
C GLY A 11 40.27 5.89 10.50
N ILE A 12 40.60 5.29 11.65
CA ILE A 12 40.24 5.78 12.99
C ILE A 12 41.25 6.89 13.34
N SER A 13 40.77 8.05 13.80
CA SER A 13 41.63 9.01 14.50
C SER A 13 40.92 9.53 15.75
N MET A 14 41.48 9.15 16.89
CA MET A 14 41.14 9.63 18.23
C MET A 14 41.93 10.92 18.49
N THR A 15 41.28 11.95 19.00
CA THR A 15 41.96 13.04 19.71
C THR A 15 41.17 13.40 20.97
N HIS A 16 41.83 13.22 22.11
CA HIS A 16 41.43 13.75 23.41
C HIS A 16 41.68 15.25 23.47
N PRO A 17 40.98 15.96 24.37
CA PRO A 17 41.75 16.68 25.36
C PRO A 17 41.26 16.44 26.79
N ALA A 18 42.25 16.29 27.67
CA ALA A 18 42.13 16.46 29.11
C ALA A 18 42.28 17.94 29.45
N SER A 19 41.52 18.45 30.42
CA SER A 19 42.10 19.14 31.58
C SER A 19 41.02 19.51 32.60
N ALA A 20 41.45 19.39 33.86
CA ALA A 20 40.67 19.47 35.07
C ALA A 20 40.37 20.92 35.49
N SER A 21 39.35 21.07 36.34
CA SER A 21 39.48 21.76 37.64
C SER A 21 38.23 21.52 38.48
N ALA A 22 38.44 20.93 39.66
CA ALA A 22 37.47 20.80 40.74
C ALA A 22 37.45 22.08 41.58
N PHE A 23 36.35 22.38 42.31
CA PHE A 23 36.35 22.81 43.72
C PHE A 23 34.90 22.95 44.25
N HIS A 24 34.55 22.06 45.20
CA HIS A 24 33.86 22.23 46.49
C HIS A 24 32.59 23.14 46.64
N THR A 25 31.40 22.52 46.84
CA THR A 25 30.54 22.41 48.08
C THR A 25 29.75 23.70 48.46
N PRO A 26 28.59 23.68 49.17
CA PRO A 26 28.06 22.64 50.06
C PRO A 26 26.55 22.34 50.00
N ALA A 27 26.20 21.36 50.86
CA ALA A 27 24.90 20.75 51.11
C ALA A 27 23.75 21.71 51.45
N GLY A 28 22.54 21.31 51.04
CA GLY A 28 21.30 22.00 51.42
C GLY A 28 20.04 21.18 51.13
N ARG A 29 19.66 20.33 52.09
CA ARG A 29 18.28 19.96 52.48
C ARG A 29 17.36 19.27 51.45
N SER A 30 17.05 18.01 51.79
CA SER A 30 15.93 17.23 51.29
C SER A 30 14.59 17.97 51.36
N VAL A 31 13.86 17.99 50.25
CA VAL A 31 12.39 18.06 50.20
C VAL A 31 11.93 17.02 49.19
N ALA A 32 11.19 16.03 49.66
CA ALA A 32 10.43 15.12 48.83
C ALA A 32 9.30 15.91 48.15
N LEU A 33 9.22 15.87 46.82
CA LEU A 33 8.00 16.23 46.10
C LEU A 33 7.77 15.23 44.98
N ALA A 34 6.63 14.56 45.10
CA ALA A 34 6.11 13.55 44.22
C ALA A 34 5.52 14.13 42.93
N LEU A 35 5.17 13.20 42.03
CA LEU A 35 4.10 13.31 41.03
C LEU A 35 4.38 14.15 39.77
N LEU A 36 4.67 13.45 38.68
CA LEU A 36 3.77 13.23 37.53
C LEU A 36 4.62 12.95 36.28
N LEU A 37 5.01 11.69 36.07
CA LEU A 37 5.30 11.23 34.72
C LEU A 37 3.96 11.15 33.97
N MET A 38 3.57 12.24 33.33
CA MET A 38 2.54 12.18 32.29
C MET A 38 3.10 11.35 31.14
N ALA A 39 2.81 10.05 31.17
CA ALA A 39 2.87 9.21 29.98
C ALA A 39 1.84 9.78 29.00
N ALA A 40 2.29 10.64 28.10
CA ALA A 40 1.51 11.04 26.94
C ALA A 40 1.32 9.77 26.09
N THR A 41 0.22 9.06 26.33
CA THR A 41 -0.28 8.03 25.44
C THR A 41 -0.69 8.74 24.15
N GLY A 42 0.26 8.91 23.24
CA GLY A 42 0.02 9.42 21.91
C GLY A 42 -0.83 8.42 21.15
N THR A 43 -2.15 8.60 21.18
CA THR A 43 -3.05 8.06 20.18
C THR A 43 -2.73 8.78 18.87
N ALA A 44 -1.81 8.21 18.08
CA ALA A 44 -1.60 8.66 16.73
C ALA A 44 -2.96 8.56 15.98
N PRO A 45 -3.42 9.63 15.32
CA PRO A 45 -4.64 9.56 14.54
C PRO A 45 -4.46 8.49 13.47
N ALA A 46 -5.43 7.58 13.35
CA ALA A 46 -5.50 6.63 12.25
C ALA A 46 -5.43 7.43 10.94
N SER A 47 -4.30 7.32 10.26
CA SER A 47 -4.05 8.12 9.08
C SER A 47 -4.85 7.49 7.95
N ALA A 48 -5.88 8.20 7.48
CA ALA A 48 -6.69 7.74 6.37
C ALA A 48 -5.78 7.46 5.16
N SER A 49 -5.70 6.20 4.75
CA SER A 49 -4.85 5.80 3.63
C SER A 49 -5.63 5.95 2.33
N THR A 50 -4.94 6.49 1.32
CA THR A 50 -5.47 6.63 -0.04
C THR A 50 -4.65 5.77 -0.98
N LEU A 51 -5.32 4.95 -1.79
CA LEU A 51 -4.72 4.20 -2.89
C LEU A 51 -5.38 4.64 -4.19
N GLU A 52 -4.58 5.05 -5.15
CA GLU A 52 -5.04 5.32 -6.51
C GLU A 52 -4.64 4.18 -7.43
N CYS A 53 -5.60 3.64 -8.17
CA CYS A 53 -5.32 2.66 -9.20
C CYS A 53 -4.84 3.38 -10.46
N PRO A 54 -3.62 3.10 -10.95
CA PRO A 54 -3.24 3.49 -12.29
C PRO A 54 -4.31 3.12 -13.32
N ALA A 55 -4.61 4.02 -14.24
CA ALA A 55 -5.52 3.74 -15.35
C ALA A 55 -5.00 2.61 -16.26
N THR A 56 -3.68 2.46 -16.32
CA THR A 56 -2.97 1.40 -17.04
C THR A 56 -1.72 0.96 -16.31
N VAL A 57 -1.34 -0.30 -16.47
CA VAL A 57 -0.02 -0.81 -16.10
C VAL A 57 0.70 -1.36 -17.33
N ARG A 58 2.02 -1.36 -17.31
CA ARG A 58 2.85 -2.04 -18.31
C ARG A 58 3.59 -3.17 -17.64
N LEU A 59 3.66 -4.30 -18.33
CA LEU A 59 4.53 -5.41 -17.92
C LEU A 59 5.90 -5.19 -18.55
N ASP A 60 6.93 -5.24 -17.71
CA ASP A 60 8.30 -5.26 -18.18
C ASP A 60 8.75 -6.71 -18.38
N ALA A 61 9.18 -7.05 -19.60
CA ALA A 61 9.58 -8.40 -20.02
C ALA A 61 8.61 -9.53 -19.61
N PRO A 62 7.32 -9.48 -20.00
CA PRO A 62 6.36 -10.53 -19.65
C PRO A 62 6.76 -11.87 -20.27
N LYS A 63 6.47 -12.97 -19.57
CA LYS A 63 6.75 -14.34 -20.02
C LYS A 63 5.49 -15.19 -19.90
N ALA A 64 5.29 -16.07 -20.86
CA ALA A 64 4.22 -17.06 -20.85
C ALA A 64 4.80 -18.41 -21.30
N SER A 65 4.21 -19.47 -20.76
CA SER A 65 4.57 -20.85 -21.07
C SER A 65 3.29 -21.67 -21.10
N ALA A 66 3.22 -22.63 -22.01
CA ALA A 66 2.15 -23.60 -22.08
C ALA A 66 2.72 -25.00 -22.35
N SER A 67 2.10 -26.02 -21.74
CA SER A 67 2.40 -27.41 -22.01
C SER A 67 1.63 -27.90 -23.23
N GLY A 68 2.20 -28.85 -24.00
CA GLY A 68 1.50 -29.46 -25.15
C GLY A 68 1.42 -28.56 -26.39
N VAL A 69 2.26 -27.53 -26.46
CA VAL A 69 2.35 -26.64 -27.63
C VAL A 69 3.01 -27.40 -28.79
N PRO A 70 2.37 -27.50 -29.97
CA PRO A 70 2.96 -28.17 -31.13
C PRO A 70 4.30 -27.57 -31.55
N ALA A 71 5.20 -28.41 -32.05
CA ALA A 71 6.50 -27.96 -32.55
C ALA A 71 6.34 -26.86 -33.61
N GLY A 72 7.17 -25.82 -33.52
CA GLY A 72 7.11 -24.66 -34.40
C GLY A 72 6.08 -23.59 -34.01
N THR A 73 5.36 -23.75 -32.90
CA THR A 73 4.44 -22.73 -32.38
C THR A 73 5.15 -21.79 -31.40
N GLU A 74 4.91 -20.48 -31.53
CA GLU A 74 5.46 -19.45 -30.66
C GLU A 74 4.34 -18.80 -29.82
N ILE A 75 4.62 -18.51 -28.55
CA ILE A 75 3.74 -17.69 -27.71
C ILE A 75 4.19 -16.24 -27.83
N VAL A 76 3.40 -15.43 -28.51
CA VAL A 76 3.64 -13.99 -28.65
C VAL A 76 2.82 -13.24 -27.61
N LEU A 77 3.48 -12.35 -26.85
CA LEU A 77 2.83 -11.50 -25.86
C LEU A 77 2.78 -10.06 -26.37
N ASP A 78 1.60 -9.44 -26.26
CA ASP A 78 1.44 -8.02 -26.50
C ASP A 78 2.05 -7.20 -25.34
N ALA A 79 2.86 -6.20 -25.68
CA ALA A 79 3.47 -5.28 -24.73
C ALA A 79 2.63 -4.01 -24.48
N SER A 80 1.40 -3.98 -25.01
CA SER A 80 0.47 -2.87 -24.80
C SER A 80 0.11 -2.70 -23.32
N PRO A 81 -0.10 -1.46 -22.85
CA PRO A 81 -0.55 -1.21 -21.49
C PRO A 81 -1.87 -1.92 -21.17
N LEU A 82 -1.89 -2.67 -20.08
CA LEU A 82 -3.09 -3.32 -19.58
C LEU A 82 -3.97 -2.28 -18.88
N ARG A 83 -5.22 -2.20 -19.31
CA ARG A 83 -6.22 -1.27 -18.77
C ARG A 83 -6.73 -1.78 -17.43
N LEU A 84 -7.03 -0.84 -16.53
CA LEU A 84 -7.79 -1.14 -15.33
C LEU A 84 -9.17 -1.66 -15.73
N THR A 85 -9.55 -2.80 -15.19
CA THR A 85 -10.80 -3.52 -15.51
C THR A 85 -11.70 -3.73 -14.31
N GLY A 86 -11.15 -3.66 -13.09
CA GLY A 86 -11.91 -3.87 -11.87
C GLY A 86 -11.14 -3.44 -10.63
N TYR A 87 -11.80 -3.56 -9.50
CA TYR A 87 -11.24 -3.26 -8.19
C TYR A 87 -12.07 -3.97 -7.12
N ASN A 88 -11.43 -4.38 -6.02
CA ASN A 88 -12.16 -4.94 -4.89
C ASN A 88 -11.35 -4.92 -3.58
N PHE A 89 -12.00 -5.27 -2.47
CA PHE A 89 -11.36 -5.61 -1.20
C PHE A 89 -11.41 -7.12 -0.93
N PHE A 90 -10.44 -7.64 -0.19
CA PHE A 90 -10.29 -9.07 0.12
C PHE A 90 -9.97 -9.28 1.61
N ASP A 91 -10.47 -10.38 2.17
CA ASP A 91 -10.00 -10.95 3.43
C ASP A 91 -8.77 -11.84 3.16
N GLY A 92 -7.59 -11.36 3.54
CA GLY A 92 -6.33 -11.97 3.16
C GLY A 92 -5.90 -11.68 1.71
N PRO A 93 -4.73 -12.22 1.30
CA PRO A 93 -4.19 -12.00 -0.03
C PRO A 93 -5.17 -12.39 -1.15
N PRO A 94 -5.36 -11.56 -2.20
CA PRO A 94 -6.33 -11.83 -3.27
C PRO A 94 -6.17 -13.16 -4.01
N ALA A 95 -4.98 -13.77 -3.98
CA ALA A 95 -4.72 -15.09 -4.52
C ALA A 95 -5.54 -16.21 -3.85
N GLN A 96 -6.05 -15.96 -2.65
CA GLN A 96 -6.91 -16.90 -1.91
C GLN A 96 -8.40 -16.78 -2.29
N GLY A 97 -8.78 -15.74 -3.05
CA GLY A 97 -10.13 -15.61 -3.61
C GLY A 97 -11.22 -15.16 -2.64
N ALA A 98 -10.89 -14.75 -1.42
CA ALA A 98 -11.84 -14.28 -0.41
C ALA A 98 -12.26 -12.81 -0.63
N ALA A 99 -12.93 -12.57 -1.75
CA ALA A 99 -13.39 -11.25 -2.16
C ALA A 99 -14.54 -10.75 -1.27
N LEU A 100 -14.45 -9.52 -0.77
CA LEU A 100 -15.45 -8.91 0.12
C LEU A 100 -16.53 -8.17 -0.67
N VAL A 101 -17.76 -8.29 -0.21
CA VAL A 101 -18.92 -7.63 -0.81
C VAL A 101 -19.08 -6.22 -0.19
N PRO A 102 -19.29 -5.17 -1.00
CA PRO A 102 -19.56 -3.84 -0.46
C PRO A 102 -20.88 -3.82 0.30
N THR A 103 -20.93 -3.10 1.42
CA THR A 103 -22.16 -2.85 2.16
C THR A 103 -23.09 -1.87 1.45
N SER A 104 -22.56 -1.03 0.55
CA SER A 104 -23.38 -0.28 -0.39
C SER A 104 -22.66 -0.04 -1.70
N ASP A 105 -23.43 -0.04 -2.80
CA ASP A 105 -22.95 0.34 -4.12
C ASP A 105 -23.93 1.37 -4.70
N LYS A 106 -23.42 2.55 -5.02
CA LYS A 106 -24.15 3.68 -5.57
C LYS A 106 -23.61 3.94 -6.97
N PRO A 107 -24.30 3.47 -8.02
CA PRO A 107 -23.91 3.79 -9.38
C PRO A 107 -24.09 5.29 -9.66
N ALA A 108 -23.33 5.79 -10.63
CA ALA A 108 -23.44 7.17 -11.10
C ALA A 108 -24.90 7.57 -11.40
N LYS A 109 -25.42 8.57 -10.67
CA LYS A 109 -26.77 9.09 -10.88
C LYS A 109 -26.85 9.84 -12.21
N GLY A 110 -27.87 9.53 -13.02
CA GLY A 110 -28.18 10.27 -14.25
C GLY A 110 -27.27 9.98 -15.45
N ALA A 111 -26.39 8.97 -15.36
CA ALA A 111 -25.46 8.62 -16.41
C ALA A 111 -26.14 7.90 -17.59
N LYS A 112 -26.83 8.63 -18.47
CA LYS A 112 -27.09 8.12 -19.84
C LYS A 112 -25.74 7.86 -20.51
N GLY A 113 -25.37 6.59 -20.65
CA GLY A 113 -24.10 6.18 -21.26
C GLY A 113 -22.90 6.05 -20.31
N GLY A 114 -23.12 5.82 -19.00
CA GLY A 114 -22.05 5.41 -18.07
C GLY A 114 -21.04 6.49 -17.68
N LYS A 115 -21.34 7.76 -17.97
CA LYS A 115 -20.51 8.90 -17.56
C LYS A 115 -20.96 9.42 -16.20
N GLY A 116 -20.12 9.24 -15.19
CA GLY A 116 -20.31 9.79 -13.85
C GLY A 116 -19.49 9.03 -12.80
N GLU A 117 -19.46 9.57 -11.59
CA GLU A 117 -18.78 8.95 -10.46
C GLU A 117 -19.73 7.96 -9.75
N SER A 118 -19.26 6.74 -9.56
CA SER A 118 -19.88 5.70 -8.75
C SER A 118 -19.13 5.57 -7.42
N THR A 119 -19.83 5.12 -6.38
CA THR A 119 -19.24 4.94 -5.05
C THR A 119 -19.65 3.61 -4.48
N ALA A 120 -18.67 2.78 -4.12
CA ALA A 120 -18.89 1.55 -3.36
C ALA A 120 -18.27 1.67 -1.96
N THR A 121 -18.95 1.19 -0.93
CA THR A 121 -18.52 1.27 0.47
C THR A 121 -18.43 -0.11 1.07
N TRP A 122 -17.35 -0.37 1.80
CA TRP A 122 -17.15 -1.55 2.64
C TRP A 122 -17.08 -1.12 4.09
N VAL A 123 -17.80 -1.84 4.95
CA VAL A 123 -17.66 -1.77 6.40
C VAL A 123 -17.20 -3.14 6.87
N PHE A 124 -16.14 -3.17 7.66
CA PHE A 124 -15.44 -4.40 8.02
C PHE A 124 -15.82 -4.85 9.43
N GLU A 125 -16.70 -5.84 9.51
CA GLU A 125 -17.17 -6.45 10.76
C GLU A 125 -16.46 -7.79 10.93
N GLY A 126 -15.32 -7.82 11.63
CA GLY A 126 -14.54 -9.04 11.85
C GLY A 126 -13.06 -8.80 12.17
N ASP A 127 -12.36 -9.88 12.50
CA ASP A 127 -10.97 -9.84 12.99
C ASP A 127 -9.90 -9.97 11.88
N TYR A 128 -10.28 -10.30 10.63
CA TYR A 128 -9.43 -10.38 9.43
C TYR A 128 -7.97 -10.77 9.74
N PRO A 129 -7.71 -12.00 10.22
CA PRO A 129 -6.42 -12.38 10.81
C PRO A 129 -5.26 -12.33 9.80
N GLN A 130 -5.56 -12.42 8.50
CA GLN A 130 -4.56 -12.27 7.44
C GLN A 130 -4.43 -10.84 6.92
N GLY A 131 -5.20 -9.91 7.47
CA GLY A 131 -5.31 -8.52 7.05
C GLY A 131 -6.35 -8.33 5.95
N LYS A 132 -6.69 -7.06 5.69
CA LYS A 132 -7.57 -6.63 4.60
C LYS A 132 -6.73 -6.11 3.44
N PHE A 133 -7.12 -6.43 2.22
CA PHE A 133 -6.37 -6.02 1.04
C PHE A 133 -7.24 -5.28 0.05
N ALA A 134 -6.76 -4.16 -0.48
CA ALA A 134 -7.31 -3.49 -1.65
C ALA A 134 -6.64 -4.04 -2.92
N SER A 135 -7.40 -4.22 -3.99
CA SER A 135 -6.91 -4.66 -5.30
C SER A 135 -7.38 -3.74 -6.41
N CYS A 136 -6.47 -3.41 -7.33
CA CYS A 136 -6.77 -2.89 -8.65
C CYS A 136 -6.51 -4.01 -9.67
N ASP A 137 -7.53 -4.39 -10.44
CA ASP A 137 -7.48 -5.54 -11.33
C ASP A 137 -7.33 -5.11 -12.78
N TYR A 138 -6.28 -5.57 -13.44
CA TYR A 138 -5.96 -5.29 -14.84
C TYR A 138 -6.14 -6.56 -15.68
N ALA A 139 -6.61 -6.38 -16.91
CA ALA A 139 -6.89 -7.48 -17.84
C ALA A 139 -7.76 -8.58 -17.21
N GLY A 140 -8.85 -8.21 -16.53
CA GLY A 140 -9.76 -9.16 -15.88
C GLY A 140 -9.18 -9.83 -14.63
N GLY A 141 -8.15 -9.24 -14.02
CA GLY A 141 -7.51 -9.77 -12.82
C GLY A 141 -6.31 -10.69 -13.08
N THR A 142 -5.86 -10.82 -14.33
CA THR A 142 -4.59 -11.48 -14.67
C THR A 142 -3.41 -10.80 -13.98
N VAL A 143 -3.46 -9.47 -13.87
CA VAL A 143 -2.49 -8.67 -13.11
C VAL A 143 -3.24 -7.89 -12.04
N ARG A 144 -2.77 -7.95 -10.80
CA ARG A 144 -3.35 -7.22 -9.68
C ARG A 144 -2.31 -6.34 -9.01
N LEU A 145 -2.62 -5.06 -8.85
CA LEU A 145 -1.92 -4.19 -7.92
C LEU A 145 -2.61 -4.35 -6.57
N VAL A 146 -1.89 -4.84 -5.57
CA VAL A 146 -2.44 -5.21 -4.27
C VAL A 146 -1.78 -4.40 -3.17
N GLN A 147 -2.59 -3.83 -2.28
CA GLN A 147 -2.10 -3.15 -1.08
C GLN A 147 -2.79 -3.75 0.15
N ARG A 148 -1.98 -4.17 1.13
CA ARG A 148 -2.50 -4.45 2.47
C ARG A 148 -2.91 -3.14 3.12
N MET A 149 -4.10 -3.10 3.66
CA MET A 149 -4.64 -1.95 4.37
C MET A 149 -4.13 -1.90 5.81
N ASP A 150 -4.32 -0.76 6.45
CA ASP A 150 -4.20 -0.66 7.91
C ASP A 150 -5.19 -1.63 8.58
N ASP A 151 -4.71 -2.40 9.57
CA ASP A 151 -5.53 -3.34 10.31
C ASP A 151 -6.66 -2.60 11.08
N ALA A 152 -6.40 -1.36 11.50
CA ALA A 152 -7.37 -0.50 12.18
C ALA A 152 -8.51 -0.02 11.27
N ALA A 153 -8.34 -0.02 9.94
CA ALA A 153 -9.36 0.47 9.02
C ALA A 153 -10.67 -0.31 9.20
N LYS A 154 -11.76 0.41 9.48
CA LYS A 154 -13.11 -0.14 9.68
C LYS A 154 -14.03 0.15 8.51
N ARG A 155 -13.69 1.16 7.69
CA ARG A 155 -14.47 1.53 6.52
C ARG A 155 -13.57 1.88 5.35
N CYS A 156 -13.91 1.40 4.16
CA CYS A 156 -13.32 1.88 2.93
C CYS A 156 -14.39 2.32 1.95
N VAL A 157 -14.05 3.34 1.17
CA VAL A 157 -14.86 3.85 0.08
C VAL A 157 -14.03 3.78 -1.19
N ALA A 158 -14.55 3.11 -2.22
CA ALA A 158 -14.03 3.18 -3.58
C ALA A 158 -14.84 4.20 -4.37
N MET A 159 -14.16 5.17 -4.93
CA MET A 159 -14.71 6.16 -5.86
C MET A 159 -14.23 5.77 -7.25
N SER A 160 -15.16 5.53 -8.17
CA SER A 160 -14.83 5.11 -9.52
C SER A 160 -15.53 5.95 -10.56
N ARG A 161 -14.87 6.16 -11.70
CA ARG A 161 -15.48 6.84 -12.84
C ARG A 161 -14.93 6.29 -14.14
N THR A 162 -15.77 6.32 -15.17
CA THR A 162 -15.37 5.99 -16.54
C THR A 162 -15.38 7.27 -17.38
N ALA A 163 -14.22 7.66 -17.88
CA ALA A 163 -14.05 8.92 -18.62
C ALA A 163 -12.96 8.83 -19.70
N GLY A 164 -12.97 9.78 -20.64
CA GLY A 164 -11.98 9.88 -21.72
C GLY A 164 -12.44 9.30 -23.06
N ASN A 165 -11.55 9.32 -24.05
CA ASN A 165 -11.74 8.71 -25.37
C ASN A 165 -10.39 8.07 -25.83
N PRO A 166 -10.24 6.73 -25.79
CA PRO A 166 -11.22 5.75 -25.36
C PRO A 166 -11.46 5.82 -23.85
N SER A 167 -12.69 5.51 -23.42
CA SER A 167 -13.08 5.49 -22.00
C SER A 167 -12.15 4.64 -21.14
N VAL A 168 -11.69 5.18 -20.01
CA VAL A 168 -10.85 4.50 -19.03
C VAL A 168 -11.54 4.49 -17.67
N LEU A 169 -11.48 3.34 -17.00
CA LEU A 169 -11.83 3.24 -15.59
C LEU A 169 -10.74 3.91 -14.75
N GLN A 170 -11.17 4.74 -13.81
CA GLN A 170 -10.32 5.35 -12.79
C GLN A 170 -10.91 5.02 -11.43
N VAL A 171 -10.05 4.68 -10.46
CA VAL A 171 -10.47 4.24 -9.14
C VAL A 171 -9.54 4.84 -8.09
N ARG A 172 -10.13 5.36 -7.02
CA ARG A 172 -9.43 5.74 -5.80
C ARG A 172 -10.13 5.09 -4.61
N PHE A 173 -9.33 4.58 -3.69
CA PHE A 173 -9.79 4.12 -2.39
C PHE A 173 -9.47 5.14 -1.32
N ARG A 174 -10.37 5.29 -0.35
CA ARG A 174 -10.13 5.99 0.91
C ARG A 174 -10.57 5.08 2.04
N CYS A 175 -9.66 4.82 2.98
CA CYS A 175 -9.90 3.95 4.11
C CYS A 175 -9.66 4.67 5.44
N GLU A 176 -10.50 4.39 6.43
CA GLU A 176 -10.44 4.93 7.79
C GLU A 176 -10.83 3.88 8.84
#